data_AF-A0A951DDM6-F1
#
_entry.id   AF-A0A951DDM6-F1
#
_cell.length_a   1.000
_cell.length_b   1.000
_cell.length_c   1.000
_cell.angle_alpha   90.00
_cell.angle_beta   90.00
_cell.angle_gamma   90.00
#
_symmetry.space_group_name_H-M   'P 1'
#
loop_
_entity.id
_entity.type
_entity.pdbx_description
1 polymer ?
#
loop_
_entity_poly.entity_id
_entity_poly.type
_entity_poly.pdbx_seq_one_letter_code
_entity_poly.pdbx_strand_id
1 'polypeptide(L)'
;MNAANCANGAGTAGCSLSVPTEPYHPAYFMINGRSMPDDMDPNYAPQYPHQPYNGNPHLHPGEQVLLRIIGQGRWQHPFHEHANHVRVLARDGNLILTADRQALAGPALFTTTTTPGQAMDGIFYYTGRGLNWDMYGHNPKSNDPLGKLPCNPDANGYNTSDPTAINYFEWCQDHNKPVEVAPFGDVASGGPVTLPNPNILTNGTWYGGSPYLGPNATTRATGCMSSSAAQSNSPNCGVTGVTPPSGTVGNPPSSEAGFAFMWHSHNEREITTNNIFPGGMMMMMLVDSREFVIDEKN
;
A
#
# COMPACT_ATOMS: atom_id res chain seq x y z
N MET A 1 -4.09 -48.35 -6.93
CA MET A 1 -3.19 -49.45 -7.33
C MET A 1 -1.75 -48.99 -7.12
N ASN A 2 -0.87 -49.85 -6.60
CA ASN A 2 0.52 -49.52 -6.33
C ASN A 2 1.25 -49.06 -7.60
N ALA A 3 2.09 -48.03 -7.48
CA ALA A 3 2.83 -47.38 -8.57
C ALA A 3 3.72 -48.33 -9.40
N ALA A 4 3.96 -49.56 -8.93
CA ALA A 4 4.75 -50.59 -9.60
C ALA A 4 4.19 -51.07 -10.95
N ASN A 5 2.90 -50.86 -11.26
CA ASN A 5 2.30 -51.29 -12.53
C ASN A 5 2.30 -50.22 -13.64
N CYS A 6 2.80 -49.02 -13.38
CA CYS A 6 2.76 -47.88 -14.31
C CYS A 6 4.08 -47.65 -15.08
N ALA A 7 4.87 -48.70 -15.29
CA ALA A 7 6.23 -48.58 -15.84
C ALA A 7 6.31 -48.08 -17.30
N ASN A 8 5.22 -48.13 -18.07
CA ASN A 8 5.21 -47.83 -19.51
C ASN A 8 4.67 -46.43 -19.88
N GLY A 9 4.60 -45.51 -18.93
CA GLY A 9 4.30 -44.10 -19.19
C GLY A 9 2.81 -43.70 -19.10
N ALA A 10 2.58 -42.39 -19.16
CA ALA A 10 1.25 -41.78 -19.04
C ALA A 10 0.32 -42.22 -20.19
N GLY A 11 -0.89 -42.69 -19.87
CA GLY A 11 -1.90 -43.10 -20.84
C GLY A 11 -2.12 -44.61 -21.00
N THR A 12 -1.35 -45.45 -20.30
CA THR A 12 -1.60 -46.90 -20.25
C THR A 12 -3.01 -47.18 -19.70
N ALA A 13 -3.82 -47.98 -20.39
CA ALA A 13 -5.19 -48.29 -19.96
C ALA A 13 -5.19 -48.88 -18.52
N GLY A 14 -5.97 -48.28 -17.62
CA GLY A 14 -5.98 -48.62 -16.19
C GLY A 14 -4.94 -47.88 -15.33
N CYS A 15 -4.03 -47.11 -15.94
CA CYS A 15 -3.10 -46.21 -15.25
C CYS A 15 -3.65 -44.78 -15.26
N SER A 16 -4.44 -44.43 -14.25
CA SER A 16 -4.84 -43.05 -13.98
C SER A 16 -4.03 -42.50 -12.82
N LEU A 17 -3.44 -41.32 -12.98
CA LEU A 17 -2.99 -40.53 -11.83
C LEU A 17 -4.23 -39.95 -11.14
N SER A 18 -4.75 -40.67 -10.16
CA SER A 18 -5.74 -40.12 -9.25
C SER A 18 -5.00 -39.29 -8.22
N VAL A 19 -5.00 -37.97 -8.39
CA VAL A 19 -4.55 -37.04 -7.34
C VAL A 19 -5.77 -36.78 -6.45
N PRO A 20 -5.79 -37.28 -5.20
CA PRO A 20 -6.88 -36.97 -4.29
C PRO A 20 -6.90 -35.46 -4.07
N THR A 21 -7.98 -34.80 -4.48
CA THR A 21 -8.14 -33.35 -4.27
C THR A 21 -8.77 -33.01 -2.93
N GLU A 22 -9.17 -34.03 -2.16
CA GLU A 22 -9.83 -33.90 -0.85
C GLU A 22 -9.22 -34.86 0.19
N PRO A 23 -9.12 -34.45 1.47
CA PRO A 23 -9.49 -33.12 1.99
C PRO A 23 -8.55 -32.01 1.49
N TYR A 24 -9.12 -30.87 1.10
CA TYR A 24 -8.35 -29.73 0.62
C TYR A 24 -7.58 -29.06 1.77
N HIS A 25 -6.25 -29.08 1.68
CA HIS A 25 -5.34 -28.46 2.65
C HIS A 25 -4.39 -27.49 1.93
N PRO A 26 -4.76 -26.20 1.80
CA PRO A 26 -3.90 -25.22 1.13
C PRO A 26 -2.65 -24.92 1.97
N ALA A 27 -1.52 -24.85 1.26
CA ALA A 27 -0.24 -24.39 1.80
C ALA A 27 0.14 -22.99 1.29
N TYR A 28 -0.40 -22.59 0.14
CA TYR A 28 -0.14 -21.30 -0.49
C TYR A 28 -1.45 -20.54 -0.64
N PHE A 29 -1.40 -19.25 -0.34
CA PHE A 29 -2.43 -18.28 -0.60
C PHE A 29 -1.77 -17.20 -1.42
N MET A 30 -2.38 -16.81 -2.53
CA MET A 30 -1.68 -16.04 -3.58
C MET A 30 -2.58 -14.91 -4.06
N ILE A 31 -1.93 -13.82 -4.46
CA ILE A 31 -2.55 -12.72 -5.21
C ILE A 31 -1.94 -12.75 -6.60
N ASN A 32 -2.77 -12.71 -7.63
CA ASN A 32 -2.32 -12.70 -9.03
C ASN A 32 -1.35 -13.85 -9.40
N GLY A 33 -1.42 -14.97 -8.67
CA GLY A 33 -0.61 -16.16 -8.90
C GLY A 33 0.77 -16.15 -8.24
N ARG A 34 1.06 -15.16 -7.39
CA ARG A 34 2.31 -15.03 -6.64
C ARG A 34 2.04 -14.84 -5.15
N SER A 35 3.05 -15.11 -4.35
CA SER A 35 3.10 -14.86 -2.91
C SER A 35 4.12 -13.75 -2.67
N MET A 36 3.86 -12.83 -1.74
CA MET A 36 4.84 -11.81 -1.36
C MET A 36 6.13 -12.47 -0.84
N PRO A 37 7.33 -11.94 -1.16
CA PRO A 37 7.58 -10.67 -1.87
C PRO A 37 7.45 -10.73 -3.39
N ASP A 38 7.35 -11.92 -4.00
CA ASP A 38 7.41 -12.07 -5.47
C ASP A 38 6.20 -11.43 -6.19
N ASP A 39 5.07 -11.25 -5.48
CA ASP A 39 3.92 -10.50 -6.02
C ASP A 39 4.16 -9.00 -6.13
N MET A 40 5.13 -8.44 -5.39
CA MET A 40 5.46 -7.02 -5.44
C MET A 40 6.36 -6.65 -6.63
N ASP A 41 7.03 -7.64 -7.20
CA ASP A 41 7.91 -7.43 -8.34
C ASP A 41 7.13 -7.13 -9.64
N PRO A 42 7.76 -6.48 -10.65
CA PRO A 42 7.10 -6.08 -11.89
C PRO A 42 6.39 -7.20 -12.66
N ASN A 43 5.50 -6.79 -13.56
CA ASN A 43 4.90 -7.71 -14.52
C ASN A 43 6.01 -8.32 -15.40
N TYR A 44 5.92 -9.62 -15.66
CA TYR A 44 6.92 -10.36 -16.43
C TYR A 44 8.36 -10.25 -15.92
N ALA A 45 8.58 -10.11 -14.60
CA ALA A 45 9.96 -10.04 -14.11
C ALA A 45 10.78 -11.28 -14.52
N PRO A 46 12.12 -11.15 -14.65
CA PRO A 46 12.97 -12.19 -15.25
C PRO A 46 12.85 -13.59 -14.64
N GLN A 47 12.48 -13.67 -13.35
CA GLN A 47 12.31 -14.89 -12.59
C GLN A 47 11.00 -15.64 -12.93
N TYR A 48 9.98 -14.94 -13.47
CA TYR A 48 8.68 -15.49 -13.85
C TYR A 48 8.14 -14.78 -15.12
N PRO A 49 8.79 -14.98 -16.28
CA PRO A 49 8.46 -14.28 -17.53
C PRO A 49 7.08 -14.61 -18.13
N HIS A 50 6.33 -15.52 -17.50
CA HIS A 50 4.98 -15.92 -17.90
C HIS A 50 3.89 -15.49 -16.92
N GLN A 51 4.23 -14.67 -15.93
CA GLN A 51 3.27 -14.14 -14.97
C GLN A 51 3.07 -12.64 -15.23
N PRO A 52 1.95 -12.24 -15.88
CA PRO A 52 1.75 -10.89 -16.38
C PRO A 52 1.20 -9.91 -15.34
N TYR A 53 0.89 -10.37 -14.12
CA TYR A 53 0.22 -9.59 -13.10
C TYR A 53 1.03 -9.59 -11.80
N ASN A 54 1.20 -8.42 -11.22
CA ASN A 54 1.79 -8.17 -9.91
C ASN A 54 0.71 -7.72 -8.90
N GLY A 55 1.11 -7.42 -7.68
CA GLY A 55 0.31 -6.95 -6.56
C GLY A 55 0.91 -5.72 -5.90
N ASN A 56 1.43 -4.77 -6.68
CA ASN A 56 2.02 -3.54 -6.15
C ASN A 56 1.27 -2.30 -6.66
N PRO A 57 0.02 -2.04 -6.23
CA PRO A 57 -0.73 -0.88 -6.70
C PRO A 57 -0.22 0.41 -6.03
N HIS A 58 -0.04 1.44 -6.85
CA HIS A 58 0.30 2.80 -6.41
C HIS A 58 -0.84 3.78 -6.72
N LEU A 59 -0.99 4.82 -5.88
CA LEU A 59 -1.85 5.97 -6.17
C LEU A 59 -1.35 7.25 -5.51
N HIS A 60 -1.65 8.41 -6.09
CA HIS A 60 -1.49 9.68 -5.37
C HIS A 60 -2.74 10.02 -4.56
N PRO A 61 -2.62 10.79 -3.46
CA PRO A 61 -3.77 11.35 -2.78
C PRO A 61 -4.77 12.02 -3.74
N GLY A 62 -6.05 11.71 -3.55
CA GLY A 62 -7.15 12.18 -4.39
C GLY A 62 -7.45 11.34 -5.64
N GLU A 63 -6.57 10.42 -6.03
CA GLU A 63 -6.83 9.50 -7.14
C GLU A 63 -7.72 8.34 -6.70
N GLN A 64 -8.39 7.74 -7.68
CA GLN A 64 -9.25 6.58 -7.50
C GLN A 64 -8.63 5.37 -8.19
N VAL A 65 -8.51 4.27 -7.45
CA VAL A 65 -8.09 2.97 -7.98
C VAL A 65 -9.33 2.11 -8.15
N LEU A 66 -9.49 1.56 -9.36
CA LEU A 66 -10.49 0.54 -9.64
C LEU A 66 -9.93 -0.83 -9.22
N LEU A 67 -10.57 -1.44 -8.23
CA LEU A 67 -10.29 -2.81 -7.83
C LEU A 67 -11.23 -3.74 -8.58
N ARG A 68 -10.66 -4.74 -9.27
CA ARG A 68 -11.41 -5.86 -9.83
C ARG A 68 -10.99 -7.13 -9.14
N ILE A 69 -11.84 -7.62 -8.27
CA ILE A 69 -11.51 -8.73 -7.39
C ILE A 69 -12.27 -9.96 -7.88
N ILE A 70 -11.52 -11.02 -8.18
CA ILE A 70 -12.06 -12.29 -8.67
C ILE A 70 -11.76 -13.36 -7.63
N GLY A 71 -12.80 -13.97 -7.06
CA GLY A 71 -12.66 -15.10 -6.17
C GLY A 71 -12.32 -16.37 -6.95
N GLN A 72 -11.03 -16.56 -7.20
CA GLN A 72 -10.46 -17.81 -7.69
C GLN A 72 -10.11 -18.71 -6.52
N GLY A 73 -10.47 -19.99 -6.59
CA GLY A 73 -10.11 -20.99 -5.57
C GLY A 73 -11.31 -21.76 -5.01
N ARG A 74 -11.13 -22.35 -3.84
CA ARG A 74 -12.12 -23.22 -3.19
C ARG A 74 -12.72 -22.63 -1.92
N TRP A 75 -12.07 -21.62 -1.33
CA TRP A 75 -12.45 -21.01 -0.06
C TRP A 75 -12.74 -19.53 -0.22
N GLN A 76 -13.55 -18.99 0.69
CA GLN A 76 -13.73 -17.55 0.80
C GLN A 76 -12.56 -16.96 1.58
N HIS A 77 -12.06 -15.80 1.14
CA HIS A 77 -10.96 -15.10 1.80
C HIS A 77 -11.41 -13.70 2.22
N PRO A 78 -11.40 -13.36 3.52
CA PRO A 78 -11.81 -12.04 4.01
C PRO A 78 -10.70 -11.00 3.74
N PHE A 79 -10.52 -10.60 2.48
CA PHE A 79 -9.49 -9.64 2.09
C PHE A 79 -9.80 -8.24 2.62
N HIS A 80 -8.78 -7.52 3.08
CA HIS A 80 -8.89 -6.20 3.66
C HIS A 80 -7.85 -5.26 3.06
N GLU A 81 -8.35 -4.17 2.48
CA GLU A 81 -7.57 -3.06 1.97
C GLU A 81 -7.36 -2.03 3.09
N HIS A 82 -6.17 -2.03 3.69
CA HIS A 82 -5.82 -1.02 4.70
C HIS A 82 -5.87 0.41 4.11
N ALA A 83 -5.86 1.39 5.01
CA ALA A 83 -6.00 2.83 4.81
C ALA A 83 -7.44 3.35 4.62
N ASN A 84 -8.31 2.65 3.90
CA ASN A 84 -9.68 3.11 3.66
C ASN A 84 -10.66 1.98 3.33
N HIS A 85 -11.96 2.27 3.38
CA HIS A 85 -12.99 1.35 2.90
C HIS A 85 -13.02 1.32 1.37
N VAL A 86 -13.36 0.15 0.81
CA VAL A 86 -13.67 0.01 -0.62
C VAL A 86 -15.15 0.24 -0.86
N ARG A 87 -15.49 1.14 -1.78
CA ARG A 87 -16.87 1.31 -2.26
C ARG A 87 -17.14 0.29 -3.35
N VAL A 88 -17.94 -0.73 -3.06
CA VAL A 88 -18.36 -1.71 -4.08
C VAL A 88 -19.26 -1.02 -5.10
N LEU A 89 -19.02 -1.27 -6.38
CA LEU A 89 -19.77 -0.71 -7.50
C LEU A 89 -20.61 -1.76 -8.22
N ALA A 90 -20.07 -2.98 -8.36
CA ALA A 90 -20.69 -4.05 -9.12
C ALA A 90 -20.37 -5.42 -8.55
N ARG A 91 -21.22 -6.40 -8.87
CA ARG A 91 -20.97 -7.83 -8.66
C ARG A 91 -21.26 -8.59 -9.94
N ASP A 92 -20.33 -9.46 -10.33
CA ASP A 92 -20.42 -10.29 -11.54
C ASP A 92 -20.77 -9.46 -12.80
N GLY A 93 -20.16 -8.27 -12.93
CA GLY A 93 -20.42 -7.33 -14.03
C GLY A 93 -21.74 -6.55 -13.95
N ASN A 94 -22.52 -6.69 -12.88
CA ASN A 94 -23.79 -5.98 -12.70
C ASN A 94 -23.63 -4.84 -11.68
N LEU A 95 -23.87 -3.61 -12.12
CA LEU A 95 -23.85 -2.44 -11.24
C LEU A 95 -24.87 -2.56 -10.11
N ILE A 96 -24.45 -2.22 -8.90
CA ILE A 96 -25.33 -2.10 -7.74
C ILE A 96 -25.88 -0.69 -7.74
N LEU A 97 -27.18 -0.56 -8.04
CA LEU A 97 -27.85 0.72 -8.23
C LEU A 97 -28.96 0.94 -7.21
N THR A 98 -29.35 2.21 -7.05
CA THR A 98 -30.57 2.61 -6.35
C THR A 98 -31.82 1.99 -7.00
N ALA A 99 -32.95 1.97 -6.28
CA ALA A 99 -34.19 1.37 -6.77
C ALA A 99 -34.70 2.00 -8.09
N ASP A 100 -34.46 3.30 -8.28
CA ASP A 100 -34.77 4.06 -9.50
C ASP A 100 -33.69 3.92 -10.61
N ARG A 101 -32.60 3.20 -10.32
CA ARG A 101 -31.44 2.94 -11.18
C ARG A 101 -30.70 4.21 -11.64
N GLN A 102 -30.83 5.32 -10.92
CA GLN A 102 -30.19 6.60 -11.28
C GLN A 102 -28.81 6.81 -10.64
N ALA A 103 -28.46 6.07 -9.59
CA ALA A 103 -27.19 6.22 -8.88
C ALA A 103 -26.59 4.88 -8.43
N LEU A 104 -25.28 4.87 -8.21
CA LEU A 104 -24.56 3.75 -7.58
C LEU A 104 -24.98 3.63 -6.10
N ALA A 105 -25.26 2.41 -5.66
CA ALA A 105 -25.76 2.13 -4.31
C ALA A 105 -24.99 1.01 -3.59
N GLY A 106 -23.83 0.61 -4.10
CA GLY A 106 -23.03 -0.41 -3.44
C GLY A 106 -22.46 0.06 -2.09
N PRO A 107 -22.26 -0.86 -1.13
CA PRO A 107 -21.79 -0.52 0.22
C PRO A 107 -20.33 -0.07 0.23
N ALA A 108 -19.96 0.70 1.25
CA ALA A 108 -18.57 0.84 1.65
C ALA A 108 -18.23 -0.31 2.59
N LEU A 109 -17.25 -1.13 2.21
CA LEU A 109 -16.84 -2.30 2.98
C LEU A 109 -15.44 -2.08 3.54
N PHE A 110 -15.28 -2.45 4.81
CA PHE A 110 -13.98 -2.53 5.44
C PHE A 110 -13.24 -3.76 4.92
N THR A 111 -13.92 -4.91 4.85
CA THR A 111 -13.38 -6.16 4.32
C THR A 111 -14.13 -6.55 3.05
N THR A 112 -13.40 -6.77 1.96
CA THR A 112 -13.89 -7.20 0.65
C THR A 112 -13.71 -8.72 0.49
N THR A 113 -14.60 -9.50 1.09
CA THR A 113 -14.50 -10.97 1.02
C THR A 113 -14.51 -11.48 -0.41
N THR A 114 -13.43 -12.15 -0.83
CA THR A 114 -13.38 -12.86 -2.10
C THR A 114 -14.17 -14.15 -1.97
N THR A 115 -15.07 -14.40 -2.93
CA THR A 115 -15.95 -15.57 -2.90
C THR A 115 -15.72 -16.43 -4.14
N PRO A 116 -15.44 -17.74 -3.99
CA PRO A 116 -15.22 -18.63 -5.12
C PRO A 116 -16.30 -18.50 -6.20
N GLY A 117 -15.87 -18.22 -7.43
CA GLY A 117 -16.75 -18.11 -8.60
C GLY A 117 -17.50 -16.78 -8.71
N GLN A 118 -17.21 -15.79 -7.86
CA GLN A 118 -17.77 -14.44 -7.96
C GLN A 118 -16.69 -13.41 -8.31
N ALA A 119 -17.11 -12.32 -8.92
CA ALA A 119 -16.31 -11.12 -9.13
C ALA A 119 -16.98 -9.89 -8.52
N MET A 120 -16.19 -8.93 -8.07
CA MET A 120 -16.68 -7.61 -7.67
C MET A 120 -15.77 -6.51 -8.19
N ASP A 121 -16.39 -5.39 -8.53
CA ASP A 121 -15.69 -4.15 -8.87
C ASP A 121 -15.90 -3.14 -7.75
N GLY A 122 -14.84 -2.47 -7.33
CA GLY A 122 -14.89 -1.46 -6.28
C GLY A 122 -13.94 -0.30 -6.54
N ILE A 123 -14.19 0.83 -5.89
CA ILE A 123 -13.28 1.97 -5.88
C ILE A 123 -12.63 2.09 -4.51
N PHE A 124 -11.30 2.19 -4.52
CA PHE A 124 -10.48 2.60 -3.40
C PHE A 124 -9.90 4.00 -3.67
N TYR A 125 -9.69 4.77 -2.61
CA TYR A 125 -9.01 6.06 -2.69
C TYR A 125 -8.42 6.42 -1.33
N TYR A 126 -7.42 7.31 -1.33
CA TYR A 126 -6.84 7.87 -0.13
C TYR A 126 -6.74 9.39 -0.23
N THR A 127 -6.89 10.09 0.89
CA THR A 127 -6.87 11.56 0.94
C THR A 127 -6.10 12.15 2.13
N GLY A 128 -5.68 11.32 3.08
CA GLY A 128 -5.15 11.79 4.37
C GLY A 128 -6.19 12.45 5.29
N ARG A 129 -7.44 12.64 4.86
CA ARG A 129 -8.49 13.20 5.72
C ARG A 129 -8.72 12.31 6.94
N GLY A 130 -8.70 12.92 8.11
CA GLY A 130 -8.89 12.23 9.39
C GLY A 130 -7.58 11.77 10.04
N LEU A 131 -6.43 11.97 9.40
CA LEU A 131 -5.12 11.79 10.04
C LEU A 131 -4.94 12.72 11.23
N ASN A 132 -5.50 13.92 11.18
CA ASN A 132 -5.40 14.94 12.23
C ASN A 132 -3.99 15.55 12.34
N TRP A 133 -3.17 15.47 11.29
CA TRP A 133 -1.86 16.10 11.18
C TRP A 133 -1.45 16.26 9.70
N ASP A 134 -0.53 17.17 9.43
CA ASP A 134 -0.05 17.51 8.10
C ASP A 134 0.88 16.44 7.54
N MET A 135 0.34 15.56 6.69
CA MET A 135 1.14 14.49 6.09
C MET A 135 2.27 14.99 5.18
N TYR A 136 2.21 16.20 4.65
CA TYR A 136 3.27 16.78 3.82
C TYR A 136 4.35 17.49 4.63
N GLY A 137 4.13 17.68 5.94
CA GLY A 137 5.11 18.28 6.84
C GLY A 137 5.48 19.70 6.43
N HIS A 138 4.48 20.55 6.18
CA HIS A 138 4.72 21.95 5.88
C HIS A 138 5.31 22.67 7.11
N ASN A 139 6.21 23.60 6.83
CA ASN A 139 6.85 24.44 7.82
C ASN A 139 7.01 25.85 7.23
N PRO A 140 6.22 26.84 7.71
CA PRO A 140 6.28 28.22 7.22
C PRO A 140 7.66 28.88 7.41
N LYS A 141 8.49 28.34 8.31
CA LYS A 141 9.86 28.80 8.58
C LYS A 141 10.93 28.06 7.77
N SER A 142 10.55 27.08 6.95
CA SER A 142 11.48 26.35 6.08
C SER A 142 12.24 27.30 5.14
N ASN A 143 13.35 26.88 4.55
CA ASN A 143 13.93 27.58 3.40
C ASN A 143 13.55 26.93 2.07
N ASP A 144 12.95 25.73 2.13
CA ASP A 144 12.43 24.98 0.99
C ASP A 144 11.05 25.52 0.59
N PRO A 145 10.86 25.99 -0.66
CA PRO A 145 9.55 26.42 -1.17
C PRO A 145 8.47 25.33 -1.09
N LEU A 146 8.83 24.06 -1.26
CA LEU A 146 7.89 22.94 -1.19
C LEU A 146 7.38 22.72 0.24
N GLY A 147 8.21 23.04 1.24
CA GLY A 147 7.80 23.07 2.64
C GLY A 147 6.88 24.25 3.01
N LYS A 148 6.56 25.15 2.06
CA LYS A 148 5.71 26.33 2.28
C LYS A 148 4.54 26.43 1.31
N LEU A 149 4.24 25.34 0.59
CA LEU A 149 3.10 25.33 -0.32
C LEU A 149 1.84 25.75 0.46
N PRO A 150 1.00 26.64 -0.09
CA PRO A 150 -0.26 26.98 0.55
C PRO A 150 -1.26 25.83 0.37
N CYS A 151 -2.27 25.80 1.24
CA CYS A 151 -3.46 24.97 1.07
C CYS A 151 -4.69 25.86 0.96
N ASN A 152 -5.31 25.89 -0.21
CA ASN A 152 -6.52 26.69 -0.46
C ASN A 152 -7.72 25.73 -0.59
N PRO A 153 -8.58 25.62 0.44
CA PRO A 153 -9.65 24.63 0.43
C PRO A 153 -10.71 24.96 -0.62
N ASP A 154 -11.10 23.95 -1.38
CA ASP A 154 -12.31 23.98 -2.20
C ASP A 154 -13.58 23.80 -1.34
N ALA A 155 -14.74 23.68 -1.99
CA ALA A 155 -16.02 23.48 -1.32
C ALA A 155 -16.09 22.20 -0.46
N ASN A 156 -15.22 21.22 -0.73
CA ASN A 156 -15.13 19.97 0.00
C ASN A 156 -14.01 19.98 1.05
N GLY A 157 -13.19 21.03 1.11
CA GLY A 157 -12.08 21.20 2.05
C GLY A 157 -10.71 20.71 1.56
N TYR A 158 -10.58 20.36 0.28
CA TYR A 158 -9.33 19.86 -0.30
C TYR A 158 -8.60 20.92 -1.13
N ASN A 159 -7.28 20.83 -1.22
CA ASN A 159 -6.46 21.70 -2.06
C ASN A 159 -6.52 21.28 -3.54
N THR A 160 -7.47 21.84 -4.30
CA THR A 160 -7.70 21.40 -5.70
C THR A 160 -7.45 22.49 -6.75
N SER A 161 -6.88 23.63 -6.37
CA SER A 161 -6.67 24.76 -7.28
C SER A 161 -5.57 24.53 -8.34
N ASP A 162 -4.56 23.73 -8.01
CA ASP A 162 -3.44 23.43 -8.91
C ASP A 162 -3.19 21.91 -8.94
N PRO A 163 -3.64 21.20 -10.00
CA PRO A 163 -3.41 19.76 -10.18
C PRO A 163 -1.94 19.33 -10.23
N THR A 164 -1.01 20.28 -10.39
CA THR A 164 0.43 20.00 -10.48
C THR A 164 1.15 20.19 -9.15
N ALA A 165 0.48 20.74 -8.13
CA ALA A 165 1.06 20.92 -6.81
C ALA A 165 1.31 19.57 -6.12
N ILE A 166 2.42 19.47 -5.38
CA ILE A 166 2.78 18.25 -4.61
C ILE A 166 1.69 17.93 -3.59
N ASN A 167 1.13 18.96 -2.95
CA ASN A 167 0.04 18.88 -1.99
C ASN A 167 -1.34 19.01 -2.65
N TYR A 168 -1.49 18.68 -3.94
CA TYR A 168 -2.81 18.56 -4.56
C TYR A 168 -3.62 17.49 -3.86
N PHE A 169 -4.87 17.83 -3.55
CA PHE A 169 -5.81 17.04 -2.74
C PHE A 169 -5.46 16.93 -1.25
N GLU A 170 -4.56 17.77 -0.73
CA GLU A 170 -4.34 17.90 0.72
C GLU A 170 -5.63 18.29 1.45
N TRP A 171 -5.86 17.66 2.61
CA TRP A 171 -6.91 18.06 3.53
C TRP A 171 -6.51 19.33 4.28
N CYS A 172 -6.99 20.50 3.84
CA CYS A 172 -6.46 21.78 4.32
C CYS A 172 -6.69 22.07 5.81
N GLN A 173 -7.60 21.36 6.48
CA GLN A 173 -7.77 21.50 7.92
C GLN A 173 -6.55 21.01 8.70
N ASP A 174 -5.77 20.09 8.15
CA ASP A 174 -4.56 19.55 8.78
C ASP A 174 -3.29 20.28 8.31
N HIS A 175 -3.39 21.27 7.42
CA HIS A 175 -2.23 22.01 6.89
C HIS A 175 -1.40 22.70 8.00
N ASN A 176 -0.07 22.52 8.00
CA ASN A 176 0.88 22.95 9.03
C ASN A 176 0.64 22.36 10.43
N LYS A 177 -0.23 21.36 10.57
CA LYS A 177 -0.48 20.72 11.85
C LYS A 177 0.61 19.68 12.12
N PRO A 178 1.40 19.82 13.18
CA PRO A 178 2.52 18.93 13.42
C PRO A 178 2.06 17.52 13.84
N VAL A 179 2.83 16.49 13.43
CA VAL A 179 2.64 15.11 13.91
C VAL A 179 3.14 14.93 15.35
N GLU A 180 4.24 15.61 15.69
CA GLU A 180 4.82 15.66 17.02
C GLU A 180 4.75 17.08 17.56
N VAL A 181 4.26 17.27 18.78
CA VAL A 181 4.63 18.46 19.55
C VAL A 181 5.44 18.06 20.80
N ALA A 182 5.34 16.81 21.31
CA ALA A 182 6.19 16.16 22.31
C ALA A 182 5.95 14.62 22.43
N PRO A 183 6.84 13.87 23.14
CA PRO A 183 6.91 12.39 23.24
C PRO A 183 6.00 11.63 24.23
N PHE A 184 6.01 12.12 25.47
CA PHE A 184 5.38 11.62 26.69
C PHE A 184 5.32 12.81 27.66
N GLY A 185 4.24 12.87 28.45
CA GLY A 185 3.67 14.06 29.08
C GLY A 185 2.17 14.11 28.75
N ASP A 186 1.35 14.85 29.52
CA ASP A 186 -0.05 15.06 29.14
C ASP A 186 -0.11 15.66 27.72
N VAL A 187 -1.12 15.26 26.94
CA VAL A 187 -1.37 15.77 25.58
C VAL A 187 -1.31 17.32 25.51
N ALA A 188 -1.64 18.01 26.62
CA ALA A 188 -1.69 19.47 26.76
C ALA A 188 -0.33 20.21 26.77
N SER A 189 0.83 19.51 26.78
CA SER A 189 2.17 20.13 26.75
C SER A 189 2.98 19.85 25.47
N GLY A 190 2.32 19.34 24.42
CA GLY A 190 2.93 18.97 23.13
C GLY A 190 2.78 17.47 22.81
N GLY A 191 2.60 16.64 23.82
CA GLY A 191 1.70 15.50 23.71
C GLY A 191 2.25 14.10 23.41
N PRO A 192 1.45 13.22 22.74
CA PRO A 192 1.43 11.77 22.97
C PRO A 192 2.12 10.88 21.92
N VAL A 193 2.73 11.46 20.88
CA VAL A 193 3.45 10.72 19.84
C VAL A 193 4.82 11.35 19.67
N THR A 194 5.82 10.74 20.33
CA THR A 194 7.20 10.78 19.85
C THR A 194 7.35 9.74 18.77
N LEU A 195 8.02 10.10 17.70
CA LEU A 195 8.71 9.10 16.93
C LEU A 195 9.91 8.58 17.72
N PRO A 196 10.08 7.26 17.79
CA PRO A 196 11.26 6.66 18.40
C PRO A 196 12.54 7.13 17.70
N ASN A 197 13.63 7.27 18.47
CA ASN A 197 14.92 7.64 17.89
C ASN A 197 15.29 6.62 16.78
N PRO A 198 15.52 7.08 15.53
CA PRO A 198 15.71 6.17 14.40
C PRO A 198 16.97 5.30 14.52
N ASN A 199 17.90 5.64 15.43
CA ASN A 199 19.12 4.86 15.68
C ASN A 199 18.94 3.70 16.68
N ILE A 200 17.78 3.59 17.34
CA ILE A 200 17.52 2.52 18.33
C ILE A 200 16.46 1.52 17.86
N LEU A 201 15.99 1.64 16.62
CA LEU A 201 15.06 0.71 16.00
C LEU A 201 15.69 0.01 14.78
N THR A 202 15.21 -1.19 14.50
CA THR A 202 15.42 -1.83 13.21
C THR A 202 14.26 -1.46 12.30
N ASN A 203 14.57 -0.75 11.21
CA ASN A 203 13.57 -0.35 10.23
C ASN A 203 13.22 -1.53 9.30
N GLY A 204 11.92 -1.77 9.14
CA GLY A 204 11.41 -2.79 8.21
C GLY A 204 11.49 -2.34 6.75
N THR A 205 11.38 -3.30 5.83
CA THR A 205 11.49 -3.10 4.37
C THR A 205 10.70 -1.93 3.81
N TRP A 206 9.52 -1.63 4.39
CA TRP A 206 8.58 -0.62 3.91
C TRP A 206 8.63 0.70 4.69
N TYR A 207 9.60 0.88 5.58
CA TYR A 207 9.77 2.15 6.30
C TYR A 207 10.32 3.24 5.37
N GLY A 208 9.47 4.22 5.04
CA GLY A 208 9.79 5.34 4.16
C GLY A 208 10.71 6.41 4.77
N GLY A 209 11.18 6.25 6.01
CA GLY A 209 12.18 7.12 6.63
C GLY A 209 11.64 8.24 7.50
N SER A 210 10.36 8.60 7.38
CA SER A 210 9.68 9.57 8.25
C SER A 210 8.18 9.23 8.32
N PRO A 211 7.39 9.85 9.22
CA PRO A 211 5.95 9.70 9.17
C PRO A 211 5.36 10.48 7.99
N TYR A 212 6.08 11.45 7.42
CA TYR A 212 5.59 12.36 6.39
C TYR A 212 5.64 11.70 5.01
N LEU A 213 4.68 12.06 4.18
CA LEU A 213 4.50 11.56 2.83
C LEU A 213 5.53 12.17 1.89
N GLY A 214 6.30 11.31 1.23
CA GLY A 214 7.22 11.70 0.18
C GLY A 214 8.63 12.04 0.66
N PRO A 215 9.59 12.06 -0.28
CA PRO A 215 11.01 12.15 0.00
C PRO A 215 11.40 13.59 0.34
N ASN A 216 10.73 14.61 -0.22
CA ASN A 216 10.97 16.00 0.15
C ASN A 216 10.57 16.26 1.61
N ALA A 217 9.40 15.77 2.05
CA ALA A 217 9.01 15.88 3.44
C ALA A 217 9.93 15.05 4.36
N THR A 218 10.29 13.83 3.94
CA THR A 218 11.21 12.95 4.66
C THR A 218 12.58 13.59 4.86
N THR A 219 13.20 14.10 3.79
CA THR A 219 14.52 14.77 3.85
C THR A 219 14.50 16.03 4.72
N ARG A 220 13.41 16.81 4.72
CA ARG A 220 13.25 17.94 5.65
C ARG A 220 13.15 17.49 7.10
N ALA A 221 12.39 16.42 7.37
CA ALA A 221 12.20 15.91 8.72
C ALA A 221 13.48 15.30 9.31
N THR A 222 14.32 14.69 8.47
CA THR A 222 15.55 13.99 8.91
C THR A 222 16.83 14.83 8.75
N GLY A 223 16.74 16.03 8.15
CA GLY A 223 17.82 17.01 8.09
C GLY A 223 18.81 16.88 6.92
N CYS A 224 18.41 16.32 5.78
CA CYS A 224 19.29 16.02 4.64
C CYS A 224 18.72 16.53 3.30
N MET A 225 18.87 17.82 2.96
CA MET A 225 18.37 18.36 1.68
C MET A 225 19.40 18.26 0.54
N SER A 226 18.92 18.09 -0.70
CA SER A 226 19.74 18.22 -1.92
C SER A 226 20.19 19.66 -2.14
N SER A 227 21.39 19.80 -2.70
CA SER A 227 22.21 21.00 -2.71
C SER A 227 21.63 22.18 -3.52
N SER A 228 21.30 23.27 -2.82
CA SER A 228 21.57 24.66 -3.22
C SER A 228 21.44 25.66 -2.05
N ALA A 229 20.89 25.25 -0.90
CA ALA A 229 20.82 26.07 0.31
C ALA A 229 21.96 25.75 1.30
N ALA A 230 22.62 26.78 1.85
CA ALA A 230 23.71 26.65 2.82
C ALA A 230 23.24 26.02 4.14
N GLN A 231 23.92 24.95 4.58
CA GLN A 231 23.63 24.20 5.81
C GLN A 231 24.38 24.80 7.01
N SER A 232 23.72 24.90 8.17
CA SER A 232 24.37 25.27 9.44
C SER A 232 24.51 24.12 10.44
N ASN A 233 24.08 22.89 10.13
CA ASN A 233 24.26 21.74 11.05
C ASN A 233 24.61 20.44 10.30
N SER A 234 25.86 20.02 10.51
CA SER A 234 26.48 18.68 10.33
C SER A 234 26.91 18.21 8.93
N PRO A 235 28.24 18.11 8.66
CA PRO A 235 28.81 17.64 7.38
C PRO A 235 28.73 16.12 7.11
N ASN A 236 28.09 15.32 7.98
CA ASN A 236 28.24 13.86 8.00
C ASN A 236 26.91 13.07 8.01
N CYS A 237 25.80 13.64 7.57
CA CYS A 237 24.59 12.84 7.39
C CYS A 237 24.74 11.95 6.14
N GLY A 238 24.51 10.64 6.26
CA GLY A 238 24.23 9.80 5.10
C GLY A 238 22.98 10.33 4.37
N VAL A 239 22.80 9.95 3.10
CA VAL A 239 21.81 10.52 2.15
C VAL A 239 20.36 10.61 2.70
N THR A 240 20.03 9.93 3.79
CA THR A 240 18.67 9.81 4.36
C THR A 240 18.48 10.38 5.77
N GLY A 241 19.52 10.71 6.54
CA GLY A 241 19.36 11.14 7.94
C GLY A 241 18.72 10.11 8.90
N VAL A 242 18.39 8.92 8.40
CA VAL A 242 17.90 7.75 9.14
C VAL A 242 18.64 6.51 8.62
N THR A 243 18.84 5.50 9.47
CA THR A 243 19.39 4.22 9.02
C THR A 243 18.40 3.59 8.03
N PRO A 244 18.74 3.42 6.74
CA PRO A 244 17.89 2.65 5.82
C PRO A 244 17.63 1.25 6.40
N PRO A 245 16.53 0.58 6.04
CA PRO A 245 16.33 -0.83 6.40
C PRO A 245 17.61 -1.61 6.13
N SER A 246 18.07 -2.43 7.09
CA SER A 246 19.40 -3.07 7.04
C SER A 246 19.51 -4.21 6.01
N GLY A 247 18.67 -4.21 4.98
CA GLY A 247 18.48 -5.27 4.00
C GLY A 247 17.66 -4.76 2.81
N THR A 248 16.64 -5.52 2.39
CA THR A 248 15.73 -5.11 1.31
C THR A 248 15.03 -3.80 1.64
N VAL A 249 15.01 -2.88 0.68
CA VAL A 249 14.31 -1.59 0.76
C VAL A 249 13.18 -1.61 -0.27
N GLY A 250 11.96 -1.81 0.21
CA GLY A 250 10.75 -1.78 -0.62
C GLY A 250 10.14 -0.40 -0.76
N ASN A 251 10.43 0.52 0.19
CA ASN A 251 9.96 1.91 0.16
C ASN A 251 11.13 2.88 0.38
N PRO A 252 11.89 3.24 -0.67
CA PRO A 252 13.12 4.01 -0.52
C PRO A 252 12.86 5.43 0.02
N PRO A 253 13.52 5.85 1.13
CA PRO A 253 13.31 7.17 1.73
C PRO A 253 13.66 8.36 0.82
N SER A 254 14.46 8.15 -0.22
CA SER A 254 14.93 9.18 -1.13
C SER A 254 14.24 9.18 -2.50
N SER A 255 13.52 8.12 -2.86
CA SER A 255 12.94 7.96 -4.20
C SER A 255 11.48 7.51 -4.23
N GLU A 256 10.85 7.30 -3.08
CA GLU A 256 9.42 6.98 -3.00
C GLU A 256 8.85 7.55 -1.71
N ALA A 257 9.29 7.01 -0.56
CA ALA A 257 8.87 7.41 0.78
C ALA A 257 7.34 7.55 0.91
N GLY A 258 6.61 6.63 0.26
CA GLY A 258 5.16 6.57 0.29
C GLY A 258 4.62 6.04 1.61
N PHE A 259 3.31 6.11 1.80
CA PHE A 259 2.64 5.36 2.87
C PHE A 259 2.31 3.96 2.36
N ALA A 260 3.00 2.97 2.90
CA ALA A 260 2.78 1.57 2.60
C ALA A 260 1.67 1.00 3.50
N PHE A 261 0.60 0.52 2.89
CA PHE A 261 -0.51 -0.13 3.57
C PHE A 261 -0.59 -1.59 3.16
N MET A 262 -0.57 -2.48 4.15
CA MET A 262 -0.70 -3.91 3.90
C MET A 262 -2.12 -4.23 3.43
N TRP A 263 -2.27 -4.83 2.27
CA TRP A 263 -3.55 -5.37 1.82
C TRP A 263 -3.50 -6.88 1.95
N HIS A 264 -4.38 -7.46 2.76
CA HIS A 264 -4.24 -8.86 3.15
C HIS A 264 -5.54 -9.53 3.59
N SER A 265 -5.53 -10.85 3.66
CA SER A 265 -6.62 -11.61 4.28
C SER A 265 -6.65 -11.45 5.80
N HIS A 266 -7.83 -11.16 6.36
CA HIS A 266 -8.11 -11.16 7.79
C HIS A 266 -8.27 -12.55 8.41
N ASN A 267 -8.04 -13.62 7.63
CA ASN A 267 -7.79 -14.93 8.19
C ASN A 267 -6.27 -15.09 8.35
N GLU A 268 -5.77 -15.00 9.59
CA GLU A 268 -4.35 -14.85 9.88
C GLU A 268 -3.50 -16.05 9.42
N ARG A 269 -4.11 -17.22 9.19
CA ARG A 269 -3.38 -18.33 8.57
C ARG A 269 -2.95 -18.00 7.13
N GLU A 270 -3.75 -17.23 6.42
CA GLU A 270 -3.61 -16.98 4.99
C GLU A 270 -2.57 -15.90 4.68
N ILE A 271 -2.19 -15.08 5.65
CA ILE A 271 -1.08 -14.12 5.50
C ILE A 271 0.29 -14.82 5.41
N THR A 272 0.36 -16.11 5.73
CA THR A 272 1.58 -16.89 5.64
C THR A 272 1.48 -17.99 4.59
N THR A 273 2.62 -18.27 3.96
CA THR A 273 2.79 -19.48 3.17
C THR A 273 3.29 -20.59 4.09
N ASN A 274 2.55 -21.71 4.10
CA ASN A 274 2.81 -22.91 4.88
C ASN A 274 3.05 -22.66 6.38
N ASN A 275 2.41 -21.63 6.97
CA ASN A 275 2.60 -21.19 8.37
C ASN A 275 4.03 -20.76 8.73
N ILE A 276 4.90 -20.49 7.74
CA ILE A 276 6.33 -20.24 7.98
C ILE A 276 6.70 -18.81 7.59
N PHE A 277 6.33 -18.38 6.38
CA PHE A 277 6.82 -17.13 5.82
C PHE A 277 5.66 -16.14 5.61
N PRO A 278 5.75 -14.90 6.14
CA PRO A 278 4.77 -13.86 5.84
C PRO A 278 4.84 -13.50 4.36
N GLY A 279 3.71 -13.63 3.68
CA GLY A 279 3.60 -13.39 2.24
C GLY A 279 2.69 -14.37 1.52
N GLY A 280 1.70 -14.95 2.22
CA GLY A 280 0.60 -15.65 1.56
C GLY A 280 -0.28 -14.66 0.78
N MET A 281 -1.56 -14.55 1.15
CA MET A 281 -2.46 -13.56 0.57
C MET A 281 -2.24 -12.20 1.26
N MET A 282 -1.13 -11.56 0.89
CA MET A 282 -0.67 -10.27 1.39
C MET A 282 0.07 -9.55 0.27
N MET A 283 -0.16 -8.25 0.13
CA MET A 283 0.64 -7.34 -0.69
C MET A 283 0.72 -5.95 -0.04
N MET A 284 1.41 -4.99 -0.64
CA MET A 284 1.42 -3.59 -0.19
C MET A 284 0.78 -2.69 -1.25
N MET A 285 -0.11 -1.80 -0.82
CA MET A 285 -0.53 -0.65 -1.61
C MET A 285 0.23 0.57 -1.13
N LEU A 286 0.81 1.31 -2.07
CA LEU A 286 1.56 2.52 -1.76
C LEU A 286 0.75 3.75 -2.15
N VAL A 287 0.60 4.67 -1.18
CA VAL A 287 0.19 6.03 -1.46
C VAL A 287 1.45 6.86 -1.63
N ASP A 288 1.67 7.37 -2.83
CA ASP A 288 2.88 8.11 -3.17
C ASP A 288 2.66 9.62 -3.17
N SER A 289 3.73 10.35 -2.88
CA SER A 289 3.78 11.79 -3.14
C SER A 289 3.78 12.05 -4.64
N ARG A 290 3.12 13.14 -5.06
CA ARG A 290 3.12 13.62 -6.46
C ARG A 290 4.47 14.11 -6.95
N GLU A 291 5.50 14.06 -6.10
CA GLU A 291 6.90 14.17 -6.50
C GLU A 291 7.33 13.09 -7.49
N PHE A 292 6.62 11.94 -7.50
CA PHE A 292 6.88 10.83 -8.40
C PHE A 292 5.78 10.66 -9.42
N VAL A 293 6.18 10.10 -10.56
CA VAL A 293 5.24 9.66 -11.58
C VAL A 293 4.96 8.19 -11.33
N ILE A 294 3.71 7.87 -11.09
CA ILE A 294 3.24 6.49 -11.12
C ILE A 294 3.09 6.09 -12.59
N ASP A 295 3.98 5.22 -13.07
CA ASP A 295 3.91 4.63 -14.41
C ASP A 295 3.75 3.11 -14.33
N GLU A 296 2.51 2.66 -14.42
CA GLU A 296 2.14 1.23 -14.43
C GLU A 296 2.12 0.64 -15.85
N LYS A 297 2.64 1.36 -16.86
CA LYS A 297 2.76 0.83 -18.22
C LYS A 297 3.88 -0.21 -18.25
N ASN A 298 3.46 -1.47 -18.18
CA ASN A 298 4.31 -2.62 -18.47
C ASN A 298 4.20 -2.99 -19.95
#